data_AF-A0A0U0ZR77-F1
#
_entry.id   AF-A0A0U0ZR77-F1
#
_cell.length_a   1.000
_cell.length_b   1.000
_cell.length_c   1.000
_cell.angle_alpha   90.00
_cell.angle_beta   90.00
_cell.angle_gamma   90.00
#
_symmetry.space_group_name_H-M   'P 1'
#
loop_
_entity.id
_entity.type
_entity.pdbx_description
1 polymer ?
#
loop_
_entity_poly.entity_id
_entity_poly.type
_entity_poly.pdbx_seq_one_letter_code
_entity_poly.pdbx_strand_id
1 'polypeptide(L)'
;MVFGFGEPAVTDMAQVPRIPIDINRTTPEGHTPAVYAGAAALTPGDPVIVFEAEDGVCADAVVISVNQDNHSIVLDVDWDSMRDDTPGDQKSEAPVDRDS
;
A
#
# COMPACT_ATOMS: atom_id res chain seq x y z
N MET A 1 46.29 -10.07 -2.75
CA MET A 1 45.10 -10.78 -2.23
C MET A 1 44.46 -9.86 -1.19
N VAL A 2 43.41 -9.13 -1.55
CA VAL A 2 42.43 -8.53 -0.62
C VAL A 2 41.17 -8.29 -1.44
N PHE A 3 40.15 -9.11 -1.19
CA PHE A 3 38.80 -8.92 -1.70
C PHE A 3 38.12 -7.91 -0.77
N GLY A 4 37.80 -6.73 -1.27
CA GLY A 4 36.88 -5.82 -0.59
C GLY A 4 35.50 -6.46 -0.65
N PHE A 5 35.05 -7.02 0.47
CA PHE A 5 33.68 -7.48 0.64
C PHE A 5 32.77 -6.29 0.37
N GLY A 6 31.95 -6.41 -0.67
CA GLY A 6 30.89 -5.47 -0.96
C GLY A 6 30.05 -5.28 0.29
N GLU A 7 29.73 -4.02 0.57
CA GLU A 7 28.66 -3.65 1.48
C GLU A 7 27.46 -4.56 1.22
N PRO A 8 26.86 -5.20 2.25
CA PRO A 8 25.58 -5.84 2.04
C PRO A 8 24.63 -4.74 1.60
N ALA A 9 24.15 -4.84 0.35
CA ALA A 9 23.04 -4.06 -0.13
C ALA A 9 22.00 -4.06 0.99
N VAL A 10 21.72 -2.87 1.50
CA VAL A 10 20.61 -2.64 2.43
C VAL A 10 19.44 -3.45 1.89
N THR A 11 19.05 -4.47 2.64
CA THR A 11 17.82 -5.20 2.34
C THR A 11 16.76 -4.12 2.35
N ASP A 12 16.27 -3.81 1.15
CA ASP A 12 15.19 -2.86 0.93
C ASP A 12 14.16 -3.13 2.02
N MET A 13 13.99 -2.15 2.92
CA MET A 13 13.03 -2.23 4.00
C MET A 13 11.69 -2.40 3.33
N ALA A 14 11.27 -3.65 3.12
CA ALA A 14 10.21 -4.04 2.19
C ALA A 14 9.06 -3.06 2.30
N GLN A 15 9.04 -2.07 1.39
CA GLN A 15 8.02 -1.05 1.44
C GLN A 15 6.73 -1.77 1.13
N VAL A 16 5.79 -1.74 2.08
CA VAL A 16 4.48 -2.39 1.90
C VAL A 16 3.93 -1.93 0.54
N PRO A 17 3.68 -2.85 -0.41
CA PRO A 17 3.29 -2.48 -1.76
C PRO A 17 2.02 -1.65 -1.73
N ARG A 18 2.05 -0.50 -2.40
CA ARG A 18 0.90 0.37 -2.56
C ARG A 18 0.22 0.09 -3.89
N ILE A 19 -1.05 -0.30 -3.84
CA ILE A 19 -1.78 -0.80 -5.00
C ILE A 19 -2.93 0.16 -5.30
N PRO A 20 -2.97 0.76 -6.50
CA PRO A 20 -4.09 1.59 -6.90
C PRO A 20 -5.33 0.71 -7.07
N ILE A 21 -6.42 1.10 -6.44
CA ILE A 21 -7.73 0.47 -6.56
C ILE A 21 -8.78 1.49 -6.99
N ASP A 22 -9.93 0.97 -7.40
CA ASP A 22 -11.16 1.74 -7.57
C ASP A 22 -12.13 1.27 -6.48
N ILE A 23 -12.49 2.16 -5.54
CA ILE A 23 -13.33 1.80 -4.39
C ILE A 23 -14.77 1.44 -4.80
N ASN A 24 -15.21 1.93 -5.97
CA ASN A 24 -16.54 1.64 -6.52
C ASN A 24 -16.56 0.29 -7.27
N ARG A 25 -15.39 -0.32 -7.47
CA ARG A 25 -15.25 -1.59 -8.15
C ARG A 25 -15.11 -2.74 -7.15
N THR A 26 -16.24 -3.33 -6.79
CA THR A 26 -16.30 -4.52 -5.93
C THR A 26 -16.79 -5.75 -6.69
N THR A 27 -16.27 -6.93 -6.39
CA THR A 27 -16.80 -8.20 -6.90
C THR A 27 -18.11 -8.56 -6.21
N PRO A 28 -18.91 -9.49 -6.76
CA PRO A 28 -20.13 -9.99 -6.11
C PRO A 28 -19.88 -10.61 -4.72
N GLU A 29 -18.64 -11.01 -4.44
CA GLU A 29 -18.22 -11.59 -3.15
C GLU A 29 -17.77 -10.52 -2.14
N GLY A 30 -17.74 -9.24 -2.54
CA GLY A 30 -17.34 -8.12 -1.68
C GLY A 30 -15.84 -7.81 -1.68
N HIS A 31 -15.06 -8.42 -2.58
CA HIS A 31 -13.61 -8.17 -2.70
C HIS A 31 -13.29 -7.14 -3.79
N THR A 32 -12.11 -6.52 -3.70
CA THR A 32 -11.71 -5.47 -4.63
C THR A 32 -10.69 -6.01 -5.63
N PRO A 33 -11.01 -6.10 -6.94
CA PRO A 33 -10.05 -6.48 -7.96
C PRO A 33 -9.16 -5.28 -8.31
N ALA A 34 -7.85 -5.51 -8.37
CA ALA A 34 -6.86 -4.49 -8.69
C ALA A 34 -5.88 -5.02 -9.75
N VAL A 35 -5.23 -4.09 -10.46
CA VAL A 35 -4.14 -4.43 -11.39
C VAL A 35 -2.82 -4.14 -10.68
N TYR A 36 -1.95 -5.14 -10.62
CA TYR A 36 -0.64 -5.02 -9.99
C TYR A 36 0.47 -5.18 -11.03
N ALA A 37 1.13 -4.06 -11.35
CA ALA A 37 2.27 -3.99 -12.25
C ALA A 37 3.61 -3.86 -11.52
N GLY A 38 3.65 -4.08 -10.20
CA GLY A 38 4.86 -3.94 -9.41
C GLY A 38 5.87 -5.06 -9.69
N ALA A 39 7.15 -4.76 -9.45
CA ALA A 39 8.24 -5.73 -9.63
C ALA A 39 8.31 -6.79 -8.51
N ALA A 40 7.64 -6.54 -7.38
CA ALA A 40 7.66 -7.47 -6.25
C ALA A 40 6.63 -8.59 -6.45
N ALA A 41 7.03 -9.84 -6.23
CA ALA A 41 6.10 -10.95 -6.26
C ALA A 41 5.17 -10.84 -5.04
N LEU A 42 3.87 -10.68 -5.29
CA LEU A 42 2.83 -10.79 -4.26
C LEU A 42 2.33 -12.22 -4.14
N THR A 43 2.07 -12.65 -2.91
CA THR A 43 1.48 -13.95 -2.59
C THR A 43 0.15 -13.74 -1.85
N PRO A 44 -0.85 -14.61 -2.03
CA PRO A 44 -2.03 -14.61 -1.17
C PRO A 44 -1.64 -14.65 0.31
N GLY A 45 -2.20 -13.73 1.10
CA GLY A 45 -1.88 -13.49 2.50
C GLY A 45 -0.92 -12.33 2.74
N ASP A 46 -0.26 -11.80 1.70
CA ASP A 46 0.63 -10.64 1.87
C ASP A 46 -0.17 -9.37 2.23
N PRO A 47 0.29 -8.60 3.24
CA PRO A 47 -0.29 -7.31 3.56
C PRO A 47 0.13 -6.28 2.52
N VAL A 48 -0.83 -5.48 2.07
CA VAL A 48 -0.64 -4.39 1.10
C VAL A 48 -1.42 -3.17 1.54
N ILE A 49 -1.06 -2.00 1.02
CA ILE A 49 -1.85 -0.79 1.19
C ILE A 49 -2.57 -0.53 -0.13
N VAL A 50 -3.88 -0.44 -0.09
CA VAL A 50 -4.65 0.03 -1.24
C VAL A 50 -4.84 1.53 -1.16
N PHE A 51 -4.83 2.20 -2.31
CA PHE A 51 -5.12 3.63 -2.35
C PHE A 51 -5.96 3.96 -3.59
N GLU A 52 -6.77 4.99 -3.46
CA GLU A 52 -7.58 5.52 -4.55
C GLU A 52 -7.26 7.01 -4.68
N ALA A 53 -6.77 7.39 -5.87
CA ALA A 53 -6.15 8.68 -6.09
C ALA A 53 -7.16 9.82 -6.33
N GLU A 54 -8.41 9.49 -6.69
CA GLU A 54 -9.44 10.48 -7.01
C GLU A 54 -10.06 11.04 -5.72
N ASP A 55 -10.35 10.17 -4.77
CA ASP A 55 -10.83 10.47 -3.43
C ASP A 55 -9.68 10.73 -2.44
N GLY A 56 -8.44 10.38 -2.80
CA GLY A 56 -7.26 10.63 -1.97
C GLY A 56 -7.29 9.84 -0.67
N VAL A 57 -7.76 8.59 -0.73
CA VAL A 57 -7.89 7.70 0.44
C VAL A 57 -7.00 6.47 0.30
N CYS A 58 -6.61 5.90 1.43
CA CYS A 58 -5.93 4.62 1.49
C CYS A 58 -6.48 3.73 2.61
N ALA A 59 -6.33 2.42 2.46
CA ALA A 59 -6.75 1.44 3.45
C ALA A 59 -5.75 0.27 3.47
N ASP A 60 -5.70 -0.43 4.59
CA ASP A 60 -4.98 -1.68 4.71
C ASP A 60 -5.75 -2.81 4.00
N ALA A 61 -5.04 -3.70 3.33
CA ALA A 61 -5.65 -4.81 2.62
C ALA A 61 -4.76 -6.05 2.62
N VAL A 62 -5.36 -7.20 2.34
CA VAL A 62 -4.66 -8.47 2.21
C VAL A 62 -4.92 -9.05 0.83
N VAL A 63 -3.86 -9.56 0.19
CA VAL A 63 -4.00 -10.26 -1.09
C VAL A 63 -4.74 -11.58 -0.86
N ILE A 64 -5.87 -11.81 -1.53
CA ILE A 64 -6.57 -13.10 -1.46
C ILE A 64 -6.26 -14.00 -2.65
N SER A 65 -5.96 -13.41 -3.80
CA SER A 65 -5.69 -14.14 -5.02
C SER A 65 -4.81 -13.32 -5.96
N VAL A 66 -3.93 -14.01 -6.68
CA VAL A 66 -3.00 -13.42 -7.66
C VAL A 66 -3.13 -14.19 -8.97
N ASN A 67 -3.46 -13.49 -10.03
CA ASN A 67 -3.45 -14.00 -11.40
C ASN A 67 -2.25 -13.40 -12.14
N GLN A 68 -1.22 -14.21 -12.32
CA GLN A 68 0.03 -13.80 -12.96
C GLN A 68 -0.11 -13.65 -14.49
N ASP A 69 -1.07 -14.35 -15.11
CA ASP A 69 -1.26 -14.31 -16.57
C ASP A 69 -1.77 -12.95 -17.06
N ASN A 70 -2.52 -12.23 -16.21
CA ASN A 70 -3.11 -10.93 -16.55
C ASN A 70 -2.77 -9.81 -15.55
N HIS A 71 -1.79 -10.04 -14.67
CA HIS A 71 -1.37 -9.08 -13.64
C HIS A 71 -2.54 -8.55 -12.77
N SER A 72 -3.59 -9.34 -12.60
CA SER A 72 -4.74 -8.98 -11.78
C SER A 72 -4.65 -9.66 -10.43
N ILE A 73 -4.96 -8.92 -9.39
CA ILE A 73 -5.05 -9.45 -8.04
C ILE A 73 -6.42 -9.14 -7.47
N VAL A 74 -6.81 -9.94 -6.48
CA VAL A 74 -8.01 -9.69 -5.70
C VAL A 74 -7.58 -9.42 -4.27
N LEU A 75 -8.16 -8.39 -3.68
CA LEU A 75 -7.79 -7.85 -2.37
C LEU A 75 -9.00 -7.90 -1.45
N ASP A 76 -8.75 -8.29 -0.21
CA ASP A 76 -9.65 -8.07 0.90
C ASP A 76 -9.27 -6.75 1.56
N VAL A 77 -10.09 -5.72 1.36
CA VAL A 77 -9.82 -4.37 1.85
C VAL A 77 -10.47 -4.19 3.21
N ASP A 78 -9.69 -3.82 4.21
CA ASP A 78 -10.20 -3.45 5.52
C ASP A 78 -10.71 -2.01 5.49
N TRP A 79 -11.99 -1.86 5.13
CA TRP A 79 -12.64 -0.56 5.02
C TRP A 79 -12.73 0.19 6.36
N ASP A 80 -12.63 -0.52 7.49
CA ASP A 80 -12.57 0.11 8.83
C ASP A 80 -11.24 0.85 9.06
N SER A 81 -10.16 0.42 8.40
CA SER A 81 -8.85 1.08 8.41
C SER A 81 -8.71 2.20 7.36
N MET A 82 -9.80 2.61 6.69
CA MET A 82 -9.75 3.68 5.69
C MET A 82 -9.29 5.01 6.33
N ARG A 83 -8.27 5.62 5.73
CA ARG A 83 -7.69 6.89 6.15
C ARG A 83 -7.39 7.77 4.95
N ASP A 84 -7.29 9.07 5.20
CA ASP A 84 -6.90 10.05 4.19
C ASP A 84 -5.44 9.80 3.76
N ASP A 85 -5.20 9.75 2.46
CA ASP A 85 -3.88 9.58 1.83
C ASP A 85 -3.20 10.93 1.55
N THR A 86 -3.57 11.99 2.26
CA THR A 86 -2.84 13.26 2.18
C THR A 86 -1.42 13.10 2.72
N PRO A 87 -0.40 13.60 1.99
CA PRO A 87 0.99 13.58 2.44
C PRO A 87 1.28 14.59 3.58
N GLY A 88 0.35 14.79 4.53
CA GLY A 88 0.33 15.98 5.39
C GLY A 88 -0.15 15.84 6.83
N ASP A 89 -0.66 14.71 7.31
CA ASP A 89 -1.04 14.57 8.73
C ASP A 89 0.13 14.12 9.62
N GLN A 90 1.30 14.74 9.43
CA GLN A 90 2.08 15.12 10.60
C GLN A 90 1.54 16.49 10.99
N LYS A 91 0.45 16.48 11.75
CA LYS A 91 -0.06 17.67 12.41
C LYS A 91 1.08 18.26 13.25
N SER A 92 1.84 19.17 12.65
CA SER A 92 2.65 20.13 13.34
C SER A 92 1.66 21.02 14.07
N GLU A 93 1.20 20.58 15.24
CA GLU A 93 0.67 21.48 16.24
C GLU A 93 1.83 22.40 16.62
N ALA A 94 1.99 23.47 15.85
CA ALA A 94 2.78 24.61 16.27
C ALA A 94 2.22 25.04 17.63
N PRO A 95 3.03 25.12 18.69
CA PRO A 95 2.56 25.66 19.95
C PRO A 95 2.09 27.09 19.66
N VAL A 96 0.80 27.35 19.90
CA VAL A 96 0.27 28.71 19.85
C VAL A 96 0.92 29.46 21.01
N ASP A 97 2.01 30.15 20.71
CA ASP A 97 2.63 31.08 21.63
C ASP A 97 1.64 32.24 21.79
N ARG A 98 0.86 32.15 22.86
CA ARG A 98 -0.15 33.14 23.25
C ARG A 98 0.40 33.86 24.47
N ASP A 99 1.48 34.60 24.28
CA ASP A 99 1.98 35.52 25.31
C ASP A 99 1.09 36.77 25.35
N SER A 100 0.71 37.12 26.59
CA SER A 100 -0.30 38.11 26.98
C SER A 100 0.28 39.49 27.27
#